data_AF-A0AAW6U4J7-F1
#
_entry.id   AF-A0AAW6U4J7-F1
#
_cell.length_a   1.000
_cell.length_b   1.000
_cell.length_c   1.000
_cell.angle_alpha   90.00
_cell.angle_beta   90.00
_cell.angle_gamma   90.00
#
_symmetry.space_group_name_H-M   'P 1'
#
loop_
_entity.id
_entity.type
_entity.pdbx_description
1 polymer ?
#
loop_
_entity_poly.entity_id
_entity_poly.type
_entity_poly.pdbx_seq_one_letter_code
_entity_poly.pdbx_strand_id
1 'polypeptide(L)'
;MELIKQIKQAEAQAQELIERAKADAAQAADESRKKRAAAQAEADAERRKAIAAAVAKAREEGQREADALKAEADERRQALRRETEARMDAAADKVVNYLRG
;
A
#
# COMPACT_ATOMS: atom_id res chain seq x y z
N MET A 1 25.67 50.52 50.51
CA MET A 1 25.38 49.09 50.74
C MET A 1 24.10 48.59 50.06
N GLU A 2 23.11 49.45 49.78
CA GLU A 2 21.86 49.01 49.11
C GLU A 2 22.03 48.58 47.64
N LEU A 3 22.83 49.32 46.87
CA LEU A 3 23.09 48.99 45.45
C LEU A 3 23.64 47.57 45.27
N ILE A 4 24.55 47.12 46.15
CA ILE A 4 25.13 45.77 46.09
C ILE A 4 24.08 44.70 46.40
N LYS A 5 23.13 44.98 47.32
CA LYS A 5 22.01 44.06 47.60
C LYS A 5 21.06 43.96 46.40
N GLN A 6 20.75 45.08 45.75
CA GLN A 6 19.90 45.12 44.56
C GLN A 6 20.54 44.36 43.39
N ILE A 7 21.84 44.52 43.17
CA ILE A 7 22.58 43.78 42.13
C ILE A 7 22.50 42.26 42.40
N LYS A 8 22.74 41.82 43.63
CA LYS A 8 22.66 40.38 43.98
C LYS A 8 21.26 39.81 43.81
N GLN A 9 20.22 40.58 44.12
CA GLN A 9 18.83 40.15 43.89
C GLN A 9 18.53 40.05 42.39
N ALA A 10 18.98 41.00 41.59
CA ALA A 10 18.82 40.96 40.14
C ALA A 10 19.57 39.78 39.51
N GLU A 11 20.78 39.47 39.98
CA GLU A 11 21.54 38.29 39.54
C GLU A 11 20.81 36.98 39.87
N ALA A 12 20.27 36.85 41.08
CA ALA A 12 19.50 35.67 41.47
C ALA A 12 18.23 35.50 40.62
N GLN A 13 17.51 36.59 40.36
CA GLN A 13 16.33 36.59 39.49
C GLN A 13 16.67 36.25 38.04
N ALA A 14 17.76 36.82 37.50
CA ALA A 14 18.23 36.50 36.16
C ALA A 14 18.62 35.02 36.04
N GLN A 15 19.28 34.48 37.06
CA GLN A 15 19.67 33.08 37.07
C GLN A 15 18.46 32.14 37.18
N GLU A 16 17.45 32.48 37.99
CA GLU A 16 16.20 31.75 38.04
C GLU A 16 15.45 31.77 36.70
N LEU A 17 15.41 32.93 36.03
CA LEU A 17 14.83 33.04 34.69
C LEU A 17 15.55 32.17 33.67
N ILE A 18 16.88 32.13 33.72
CA ILE A 18 17.69 31.29 32.82
C ILE A 18 17.39 29.80 33.05
N GLU A 19 17.33 29.36 34.31
CA GLU A 19 17.05 27.95 34.61
C GLU A 19 15.62 27.54 34.22
N ARG A 20 14.63 28.43 34.44
CA ARG A 20 13.26 28.20 33.94
C ARG A 20 13.22 28.12 32.42
N ALA A 21 13.87 29.04 31.71
CA ALA A 21 13.92 29.02 30.25
C ALA A 21 14.60 27.75 29.70
N LYS A 22 15.64 27.24 30.37
CA LYS A 22 16.27 25.96 30.02
C LYS A 22 15.31 24.79 30.19
N ALA A 23 14.58 24.75 31.31
CA ALA A 23 13.60 23.70 31.58
C ALA A 23 12.48 23.72 30.53
N ASP A 24 11.93 24.89 30.22
CA ASP A 24 10.88 25.07 29.21
C ASP A 24 11.37 24.66 27.82
N ALA A 25 12.60 25.03 27.45
CA ALA A 25 13.20 24.63 26.18
C ALA A 25 13.39 23.11 26.08
N ALA A 26 13.82 22.45 27.16
CA ALA A 26 13.97 21.00 27.22
C ALA A 26 12.60 20.31 27.07
N GLN A 27 11.59 20.79 27.79
CA GLN A 27 10.23 20.25 27.70
C GLN A 27 9.65 20.42 26.29
N ALA A 28 9.78 21.60 25.68
CA ALA A 28 9.32 21.85 24.31
C ALA A 28 10.02 20.93 23.29
N ALA A 29 11.31 20.68 23.48
CA ALA A 29 12.05 19.75 22.63
C ALA A 29 11.55 18.30 22.77
N ASP A 30 11.23 17.86 24.00
CA ASP A 30 10.66 16.53 24.26
C ASP A 30 9.26 16.37 23.68
N GLU A 31 8.40 17.37 23.85
CA GLU A 31 7.06 17.35 23.26
C GLU A 31 7.13 17.31 21.73
N SER A 32 8.05 18.07 21.13
CA SER A 32 8.30 18.04 19.68
C SER A 32 8.79 16.68 19.20
N ARG A 33 9.69 16.03 19.95
CA ARG A 33 10.12 14.64 19.66
C ARG A 33 8.95 13.67 19.71
N LYS A 34 8.10 13.73 20.74
CA LYS A 34 6.93 12.87 20.89
C LYS A 34 5.92 13.09 19.75
N LYS A 35 5.62 14.34 19.41
CA LYS A 35 4.71 14.67 18.29
C LYS A 35 5.22 14.13 16.96
N ARG A 36 6.52 14.29 16.68
CA ARG A 36 7.13 13.74 15.45
C ARG A 36 7.06 12.22 15.41
N ALA A 37 7.37 11.55 16.52
CA ALA A 37 7.29 10.09 16.59
C ALA A 37 5.85 9.59 16.39
N ALA A 38 4.85 10.26 17.00
CA ALA A 38 3.45 9.92 16.83
C ALA A 38 2.99 10.11 15.37
N ALA A 39 3.33 11.24 14.74
CA ALA A 39 2.99 11.50 13.35
C ALA A 39 3.64 10.50 12.38
N GLN A 40 4.89 10.09 12.65
CA GLN A 40 5.56 9.04 11.87
C GLN A 40 4.86 7.69 12.02
N ALA A 41 4.51 7.31 13.25
CA ALA A 41 3.81 6.05 13.51
C ALA A 41 2.42 6.01 12.86
N GLU A 42 1.69 7.12 12.90
CA GLU A 42 0.39 7.26 12.24
C GLU A 42 0.53 7.15 10.71
N ALA A 43 1.46 7.88 10.11
CA ALA A 43 1.72 7.81 8.67
C ALA A 43 2.13 6.39 8.22
N ASP A 44 2.94 5.69 9.01
CA ASP A 44 3.32 4.30 8.73
C ASP A 44 2.13 3.34 8.84
N ALA A 45 1.24 3.55 9.82
CA ALA A 45 0.03 2.76 9.97
C ALA A 45 -0.94 2.97 8.80
N GLU A 46 -1.16 4.22 8.39
CA GLU A 46 -1.98 4.57 7.23
C GLU A 46 -1.40 3.97 5.94
N ARG A 47 -0.08 4.10 5.74
CA ARG A 47 0.62 3.51 4.60
C ARG A 47 0.42 2.00 4.54
N ARG A 48 0.58 1.29 5.66
CA ARG A 48 0.35 -0.17 5.74
C ARG A 48 -1.09 -0.53 5.39
N LYS A 49 -2.07 0.23 5.90
CA LYS A 49 -3.49 0.03 5.60
C LYS A 49 -3.78 0.23 4.11
N ALA A 50 -3.23 1.30 3.51
CA ALA A 50 -3.39 1.58 2.09
C ALA A 50 -2.77 0.48 1.21
N ILE A 51 -1.58 0.00 1.56
CA ILE A 51 -0.92 -1.12 0.85
C ILE A 51 -1.77 -2.39 0.97
N ALA A 52 -2.25 -2.74 2.16
CA ALA A 52 -3.09 -3.92 2.36
C ALA A 52 -4.37 -3.86 1.52
N ALA A 53 -5.03 -2.69 1.47
CA ALA A 53 -6.21 -2.47 0.63
C ALA A 53 -5.89 -2.59 -0.86
N ALA A 54 -4.77 -2.01 -1.32
CA ALA A 54 -4.33 -2.11 -2.71
C ALA A 54 -4.01 -3.56 -3.11
N VAL A 55 -3.34 -4.32 -2.24
CA VAL A 55 -3.05 -5.75 -2.47
C VAL A 55 -4.33 -6.57 -2.54
N ALA A 56 -5.30 -6.32 -1.64
CA ALA A 56 -6.58 -7.02 -1.66
C ALA A 56 -7.34 -6.75 -2.97
N LYS A 57 -7.40 -5.49 -3.39
CA LYS A 57 -8.03 -5.07 -4.65
C LYS A 57 -7.34 -5.71 -5.86
N ALA A 58 -6.01 -5.67 -5.92
CA ALA A 58 -5.25 -6.28 -7.01
C ALA A 58 -5.47 -7.80 -7.10
N ARG A 59 -5.61 -8.49 -5.97
CA ARG A 59 -5.94 -9.93 -5.95
C ARG A 59 -7.35 -10.20 -6.48
N GLU A 60 -8.33 -9.39 -6.10
CA GLU A 60 -9.70 -9.51 -6.58
C GLU A 60 -9.80 -9.25 -8.09
N GLU A 61 -9.14 -8.19 -8.57
CA GLU A 61 -9.07 -7.86 -10.00
C GLU A 61 -8.35 -8.97 -10.79
N GLY A 62 -7.20 -9.43 -10.31
CA GLY A 62 -6.46 -10.53 -10.95
C GLY A 62 -7.25 -11.84 -10.98
N GLN A 63 -8.02 -12.16 -9.94
CA GLN A 63 -8.89 -13.33 -9.92
C GLN A 63 -10.02 -13.20 -10.94
N ARG A 64 -10.66 -12.03 -11.02
CA ARG A 64 -11.70 -11.76 -12.03
C ARG A 64 -11.17 -11.88 -13.45
N GLU A 65 -9.99 -11.31 -13.73
CA GLU A 65 -9.35 -11.42 -15.04
C GLU A 65 -9.01 -12.88 -15.38
N ALA A 66 -8.47 -13.64 -14.42
CA ALA A 66 -8.17 -15.05 -14.61
C ALA A 66 -9.43 -15.87 -14.93
N ASP A 67 -10.53 -15.60 -14.25
CA ASP A 67 -11.79 -16.31 -14.48
C ASP A 67 -12.44 -15.91 -15.81
N ALA A 68 -12.35 -14.64 -16.21
CA ALA A 68 -12.77 -14.20 -17.55
C ALA A 68 -11.96 -14.87 -18.66
N LEU A 69 -10.63 -14.96 -18.51
CA LEU A 69 -9.77 -15.64 -19.48
C LEU A 69 -10.06 -17.13 -19.58
N LYS A 70 -10.37 -17.80 -18.46
CA LYS A 70 -10.80 -19.21 -18.47
C LYS A 70 -12.10 -19.39 -19.24
N ALA A 71 -13.10 -18.54 -18.99
CA ALA A 71 -14.37 -18.59 -19.69
C ALA A 71 -14.18 -18.40 -21.21
N GLU A 72 -13.39 -17.41 -21.61
CA GLU A 72 -13.06 -17.16 -23.02
C GLU A 72 -12.33 -18.37 -23.65
N ALA A 73 -11.38 -18.98 -22.93
CA ALA A 73 -10.66 -20.15 -23.40
C ALA A 73 -11.59 -21.36 -23.57
N ASP A 74 -12.55 -21.56 -22.66
CA ASP A 74 -13.53 -22.63 -22.76
C ASP A 74 -14.51 -22.43 -23.92
N GLU A 75 -14.97 -21.19 -24.15
CA GLU A 75 -15.79 -20.86 -25.33
C GLU A 75 -15.05 -21.14 -26.63
N ARG A 76 -13.79 -20.69 -26.74
CA ARG A 76 -12.95 -20.95 -27.92
C ARG A 76 -12.73 -22.43 -28.16
N ARG A 77 -12.48 -23.21 -27.11
CA ARG A 77 -12.37 -24.67 -27.20
C ARG A 77 -13.65 -25.31 -27.70
N GLN A 78 -14.81 -24.89 -27.20
CA GLN A 78 -16.10 -25.42 -27.64
C GLN A 78 -16.38 -25.06 -29.11
N ALA A 79 -16.08 -23.82 -29.52
CA ALA A 79 -16.21 -23.38 -30.89
C ALA A 79 -15.34 -24.23 -31.83
N LEU A 80 -14.06 -24.44 -31.46
CA LEU A 80 -13.13 -25.27 -32.24
C LEU A 80 -13.60 -26.73 -32.35
N ARG A 81 -14.13 -27.31 -31.26
CA ARG A 81 -14.69 -28.67 -31.29
C ARG A 81 -15.86 -28.76 -32.26
N ARG A 82 -16.82 -27.84 -32.18
CA ARG A 82 -17.99 -27.81 -33.09
C ARG A 82 -17.57 -27.63 -34.55
N GLU A 83 -16.60 -26.75 -34.81
CA GLU A 83 -16.07 -26.55 -36.17
C GLU A 83 -15.38 -27.81 -36.70
N THR A 84 -14.62 -28.50 -35.84
CA THR A 84 -13.93 -29.74 -36.21
C THR A 84 -14.93 -30.87 -36.46
N GLU A 85 -15.89 -31.08 -35.56
CA GLU A 85 -16.96 -32.08 -35.69
C GLU A 85 -17.73 -31.88 -37.00
N ALA A 86 -18.09 -30.64 -37.34
CA ALA A 86 -18.78 -30.31 -38.60
C ALA A 86 -17.98 -30.66 -39.87
N ARG A 87 -16.65 -30.81 -39.76
CA ARG A 87 -15.76 -31.14 -40.88
C ARG A 87 -15.27 -32.59 -40.86
N MET A 88 -15.50 -33.34 -39.79
CA MET A 88 -14.99 -34.71 -39.64
C MET A 88 -15.60 -35.66 -40.68
N ASP A 89 -16.91 -35.61 -40.89
CA ASP A 89 -17.59 -36.50 -41.84
C ASP A 89 -17.08 -36.26 -43.27
N ALA A 90 -16.99 -34.99 -43.68
CA ALA A 90 -16.45 -34.63 -45.00
C ALA A 90 -14.97 -35.03 -45.18
N ALA A 91 -14.17 -34.97 -44.11
CA ALA A 91 -12.78 -35.43 -44.14
C ALA A 91 -12.70 -36.97 -44.22
N ALA A 92 -13.53 -37.68 -43.45
CA ALA A 92 -13.61 -39.14 -43.47
C ALA A 92 -14.05 -39.64 -44.86
N ASP A 93 -15.06 -39.02 -45.47
CA ASP A 93 -15.53 -39.34 -46.81
C ASP A 93 -14.44 -39.15 -47.87
N LYS A 94 -13.67 -38.05 -47.78
CA LYS A 94 -12.52 -37.84 -48.69
C LYS A 94 -11.49 -38.94 -48.57
N VAL A 95 -11.15 -39.36 -47.34
CA VAL A 95 -10.18 -40.43 -47.11
C VAL A 95 -10.70 -41.77 -47.63
N VAL A 96 -11.96 -42.11 -47.35
CA VAL A 96 -12.59 -43.36 -47.81
C VAL A 96 -12.67 -43.41 -49.33
N ASN A 97 -13.07 -42.31 -49.98
CA ASN A 97 -13.13 -42.25 -51.45
C ASN A 97 -11.74 -42.39 -52.07
N TYR A 98 -10.72 -41.71 -51.52
CA TYR A 98 -9.33 -41.85 -51.99
C TYR A 98 -8.82 -43.29 -51.87
N LEU A 99 -9.18 -44.01 -50.80
CA LEU A 99 -8.77 -45.41 -50.60
C LEU A 99 -9.54 -46.42 -51.48
N ARG A 100 -10.76 -46.07 -51.91
CA ARG A 100 -11.58 -46.94 -52.78
C ARG A 100 -11.29 -46.76 -54.27
N GLY A 101 -10.61 -45.68 -54.65
CA GLY A 101 -10.32 -45.31 -56.05
C GLY A 101 -11.33 -44.30 -56.58
#